data_AF-X1JQN7-F1
#
_entry.id   AF-X1JQN7-F1
#
_cell.length_a   1.000
_cell.length_b   1.000
_cell.length_c   1.000
_cell.angle_alpha   90.00
_cell.angle_beta   90.00
_cell.angle_gamma   90.00
#
_symmetry.space_group_name_H-M   'P 1'
#
loop_
_entity.id
_entity.type
_entity.pdbx_description
1 polymer ?
#
loop_
_entity_poly.entity_id
_entity_poly.type
_entity_poly.pdbx_seq_one_letter_code
_entity_poly.pdbx_strand_id
1 'polypeptide(L)'
;GVYRQGSFVDLCRGPHLASTDEIKAFKLVSIAGAYWRGDEHNPMLQRVYGVAFATEDALAEYLKNLEEAARRDHRKLGRELDLFSIHEEAGPGLVHWHPKGSTIRRVIEDFWKDEHFKRGYDLIYTPHIGKLELWKTSGHWDFYRESMYDPIDVEGQEYVIKPMNCVGHILIYKTSQRSYRELPLRYAELGTVYRYERSGVLHGLSRVRGFTQDDAHIFCRFDQLEDEVAGVLDLALFMVDTFGFSNYSIYLS
;
A
#
# COMPACT_ATOMS: atom_id res chain seq x y z
N GLY A 1 33.85 -16.69 2.09
CA GLY A 1 34.24 -17.57 3.21
C GLY A 1 33.42 -18.82 3.12
N VAL A 2 33.93 -19.93 3.64
CA VAL A 2 33.17 -21.17 3.83
C VAL A 2 33.02 -21.35 5.34
N TYR A 3 31.79 -21.46 5.83
CA TYR A 3 31.48 -21.83 7.20
C TYR A 3 31.40 -23.35 7.33
N ARG A 4 31.90 -23.92 8.43
CA ARG A 4 31.85 -25.36 8.69
C ARG A 4 31.59 -25.61 10.17
N GLN A 5 30.60 -26.46 10.46
CA GLN A 5 30.27 -26.95 11.81
C GLN A 5 30.09 -28.46 11.74
N GLY A 6 31.10 -29.23 12.17
CA GLY A 6 31.11 -30.69 12.03
C GLY A 6 30.98 -31.13 10.56
N SER A 7 29.92 -31.87 10.24
CA SER A 7 29.59 -32.31 8.87
C SER A 7 28.88 -31.25 8.04
N PHE A 8 28.33 -30.20 8.66
CA PHE A 8 27.62 -29.12 7.97
C PHE A 8 28.61 -28.11 7.38
N VAL A 9 28.36 -27.70 6.13
CA VAL A 9 29.17 -26.72 5.39
C VAL A 9 28.22 -25.75 4.69
N ASP A 10 28.49 -24.45 4.82
CA ASP A 10 27.72 -23.38 4.18
C ASP A 10 28.64 -22.31 3.58
N LEU A 11 28.16 -21.59 2.56
CA LEU A 11 28.88 -20.51 1.89
C LEU A 11 28.52 -19.14 2.49
N CYS A 12 28.58 -19.02 3.82
CA CYS A 12 28.34 -17.77 4.52
C CYS A 12 29.65 -16.99 4.76
N ARG A 13 29.57 -15.65 4.69
CA ARG A 13 30.71 -14.75 4.98
C ARG A 13 30.84 -14.40 6.47
N GLY A 14 29.79 -14.60 7.28
CA GLY A 14 29.81 -14.35 8.73
C GLY A 14 29.66 -12.88 9.14
N PRO A 15 29.96 -12.54 10.41
CA PRO A 15 30.56 -13.41 11.44
C PRO A 15 29.61 -14.48 11.98
N HIS A 16 30.18 -15.50 12.65
CA HIS A 16 29.44 -16.55 13.36
C HIS A 16 29.85 -16.53 14.84
N LEU A 17 29.00 -17.10 15.71
CA LEU A 17 29.34 -17.34 17.12
C LEU A 17 30.53 -18.30 17.23
N ALA A 18 31.26 -18.25 18.35
CA ALA A 18 32.43 -19.09 18.55
C ALA A 18 32.04 -20.55 18.80
N SER A 19 30.89 -20.80 19.43
CA SER A 19 30.31 -22.13 19.64
C SER A 19 28.79 -22.14 19.45
N THR A 20 28.25 -23.28 18.99
CA THR A 20 26.80 -23.51 18.94
C THR A 20 26.16 -23.54 20.32
N ASP A 21 26.92 -23.82 21.38
CA ASP A 21 26.42 -23.81 22.75
C ASP A 21 26.01 -22.42 23.22
N GLU A 22 26.46 -21.35 22.55
CA GLU A 22 26.06 -19.98 22.85
C GLU A 22 24.61 -19.69 22.41
N ILE A 23 24.04 -20.51 21.52
CA ILE A 23 22.66 -20.39 21.08
C ILE A 23 21.76 -21.05 22.12
N LYS A 24 21.20 -20.24 23.03
CA LYS A 24 20.35 -20.73 24.13
C LYS A 24 18.86 -20.70 23.78
N ALA A 25 18.36 -19.54 23.34
CA ALA A 25 16.93 -19.33 23.14
C ALA A 25 16.62 -19.09 21.65
N PHE A 26 15.99 -20.07 20.99
CA PHE A 26 15.53 -19.92 19.61
C PHE A 26 14.21 -20.68 19.36
N LYS A 27 13.45 -20.23 18.37
CA LYS A 27 12.19 -20.89 17.97
C LYS A 27 11.93 -20.75 16.48
N LEU A 28 11.45 -21.82 15.86
CA LEU A 28 10.88 -21.78 14.51
C LEU A 28 9.47 -21.19 14.59
N VAL A 29 9.19 -20.18 13.77
CA VAL A 29 7.94 -19.39 13.86
C VAL A 29 6.95 -19.69 12.75
N SER A 30 7.42 -19.92 11.52
CA SER A 30 6.53 -20.18 10.37
C SER A 30 7.27 -20.81 9.19
N ILE A 31 6.49 -21.32 8.23
CA ILE A 31 6.97 -21.84 6.95
C ILE A 31 6.27 -21.04 5.85
N ALA A 32 7.00 -20.70 4.78
CA ALA A 32 6.47 -20.05 3.60
C ALA A 32 7.08 -20.63 2.32
N GLY A 33 6.38 -20.46 1.20
CA GLY A 33 6.98 -20.63 -0.13
C GLY A 33 7.73 -19.38 -0.55
N ALA A 34 8.83 -19.53 -1.27
CA ALA A 34 9.56 -18.42 -1.87
C ALA A 34 10.14 -18.82 -3.23
N TYR A 35 10.38 -17.84 -4.09
CA TYR A 35 11.03 -18.03 -5.38
C TYR A 35 12.39 -17.36 -5.38
N TRP A 36 13.36 -17.96 -6.08
CA TRP A 36 14.69 -17.37 -6.24
C TRP A 36 14.58 -15.98 -6.89
N ARG A 37 15.17 -14.96 -6.25
CA ARG A 37 15.07 -13.54 -6.64
C ARG A 37 13.63 -13.02 -6.84
N GLY A 38 12.63 -13.71 -6.29
CA GLY A 38 11.22 -13.36 -6.46
C GLY A 38 10.66 -13.64 -7.86
N ASP A 39 11.29 -14.49 -8.67
CA ASP A 39 10.82 -14.84 -10.01
C ASP A 39 10.10 -16.20 -10.00
N GLU A 40 8.78 -16.17 -10.22
CA GLU A 40 7.87 -17.31 -10.20
C GLU A 40 8.13 -18.38 -11.28
N HIS A 41 8.94 -18.08 -12.30
CA HIS A 41 9.37 -19.08 -13.29
C HIS A 41 10.42 -20.05 -12.72
N ASN A 42 11.02 -19.73 -11.57
CA ASN A 42 11.97 -20.61 -10.90
C ASN A 42 11.26 -21.66 -10.02
N PRO A 43 11.94 -22.76 -9.66
CA PRO A 43 11.39 -23.73 -8.71
C PRO A 43 11.02 -23.08 -7.37
N MET A 44 9.86 -23.47 -6.82
CA MET A 44 9.42 -23.02 -5.50
C MET A 44 10.34 -23.60 -4.41
N LEU A 45 10.87 -22.72 -3.57
CA LEU A 45 11.70 -23.05 -2.41
C LEU A 45 10.86 -23.02 -1.13
N GLN A 46 11.19 -23.88 -0.17
CA GLN A 46 10.61 -23.85 1.16
C GLN A 46 11.47 -22.97 2.06
N ARG A 47 10.88 -21.90 2.60
CA ARG A 47 11.51 -21.00 3.56
C ARG A 47 10.98 -21.30 4.96
N VAL A 48 11.90 -21.57 5.88
CA VAL A 48 11.59 -21.74 7.31
C VAL A 48 12.04 -20.48 8.05
N TYR A 49 11.12 -19.81 8.72
CA TYR A 49 11.41 -18.65 9.55
C TYR A 49 11.67 -19.09 11.00
N GLY A 50 12.68 -18.50 11.62
CA GLY A 50 12.98 -18.67 13.03
C GLY A 50 13.56 -17.40 13.62
N VAL A 51 13.52 -17.30 14.94
CA VAL A 51 14.07 -16.20 15.72
C VAL A 51 14.98 -16.74 16.81
N ALA A 52 16.00 -15.97 17.18
CA ALA A 52 16.92 -16.31 18.26
C ALA A 52 17.19 -15.06 19.12
N PHE A 53 17.33 -15.26 20.43
CA PHE A 53 17.57 -14.23 21.42
C PHE A 53 18.68 -14.66 22.39
N ALA A 54 19.27 -13.69 23.09
CA ALA A 54 20.32 -13.97 24.08
C ALA A 54 19.79 -14.72 25.32
N THR A 55 18.50 -14.57 25.64
CA THR A 55 17.86 -15.12 26.85
C THR A 55 16.48 -15.68 26.53
N GLU A 56 16.05 -16.70 27.29
CA GLU A 56 14.69 -17.26 27.19
C GLU A 56 13.59 -16.23 27.49
N ASP A 57 13.83 -15.31 28.44
CA ASP A 57 12.84 -14.27 28.77
C ASP A 57 12.56 -13.34 27.59
N ALA A 58 13.60 -12.88 26.89
CA ALA A 58 13.46 -12.06 25.67
C ALA A 58 12.74 -12.82 24.54
N LEU A 59 13.01 -14.12 24.38
CA LEU A 59 12.28 -14.95 23.42
C LEU A 59 10.81 -15.07 23.81
N ALA A 60 10.50 -15.31 25.10
CA ALA A 60 9.14 -15.41 25.60
C ALA A 60 8.37 -14.09 25.41
N GLU A 61 9.00 -12.95 25.70
CA GLU A 61 8.42 -11.62 25.48
C GLU A 61 8.12 -11.38 23.99
N TYR A 62 9.07 -11.71 23.11
CA TYR A 62 8.87 -11.59 21.66
C TYR A 62 7.71 -12.46 21.16
N LEU A 63 7.62 -13.71 21.62
CA LEU A 63 6.54 -14.62 21.24
C LEU A 63 5.18 -14.16 21.76
N LYS A 64 5.13 -13.59 22.97
CA LYS A 64 3.91 -12.97 23.51
C LYS A 64 3.47 -11.78 22.66
N ASN A 65 4.40 -10.94 22.22
CA ASN A 65 4.09 -9.81 21.33
C ASN A 65 3.58 -10.27 19.96
N LEU A 66 4.14 -11.34 19.40
CA LEU A 66 3.64 -11.95 18.17
C LEU A 66 2.22 -12.49 18.32
N GLU A 67 1.90 -13.11 19.47
CA GLU A 67 0.55 -13.60 19.75
C GLU A 67 -0.45 -12.45 19.89
N GLU A 68 -0.09 -11.39 20.62
CA GLU A 68 -0.91 -10.18 20.74
C GLU A 68 -1.14 -9.50 19.38
N ALA A 69 -0.11 -9.45 18.52
CA ALA A 69 -0.25 -8.94 17.15
C ALA A 69 -1.20 -9.82 16.32
N ALA A 70 -1.07 -11.15 16.40
CA ALA A 70 -1.96 -12.08 15.69
C ALA A 70 -3.42 -11.98 16.15
N ARG A 71 -3.66 -11.65 17.43
CA ARG A 71 -5.02 -11.38 17.94
C ARG A 71 -5.65 -10.12 17.34
N ARG A 72 -4.83 -9.15 16.93
CA ARG A 72 -5.25 -7.85 16.39
C ARG A 72 -5.17 -7.79 14.86
N ASP A 73 -4.91 -8.93 14.22
CA ASP A 73 -4.87 -9.03 12.76
C ASP A 73 -6.22 -8.67 12.15
N HIS A 74 -6.24 -7.67 11.27
CA HIS A 74 -7.45 -7.17 10.62
C HIS A 74 -8.15 -8.22 9.76
N ARG A 75 -7.46 -9.26 9.30
CA ARG A 75 -8.06 -10.38 8.55
C ARG A 75 -8.86 -11.28 9.48
N LYS A 76 -8.35 -11.52 10.70
CA LYS A 76 -9.07 -12.25 11.73
C LYS A 76 -10.28 -11.46 12.20
N LEU A 77 -10.06 -10.22 12.61
CA LEU A 77 -11.12 -9.32 13.09
C LEU A 77 -12.14 -9.02 11.99
N GLY A 78 -11.71 -8.81 10.75
CA GLY A 78 -12.57 -8.56 9.61
C GLY A 78 -13.58 -9.68 9.38
N ARG A 79 -13.16 -10.93 9.54
CA ARG A 79 -14.04 -12.10 9.49
C ARG A 79 -14.93 -12.23 10.73
N GLU A 80 -14.35 -12.12 11.93
CA GLU A 80 -15.09 -12.27 13.20
C GLU A 80 -16.17 -11.21 13.40
N LEU A 81 -15.93 -9.99 12.91
CA LEU A 81 -16.83 -8.85 13.04
C LEU A 81 -17.71 -8.61 11.81
N ASP A 82 -17.57 -9.44 10.76
CA ASP A 82 -18.35 -9.32 9.51
C ASP A 82 -18.17 -7.96 8.82
N LEU A 83 -16.90 -7.56 8.61
CA LEU A 83 -16.54 -6.26 8.04
C LEU A 83 -16.27 -6.33 6.54
N PHE A 84 -15.58 -7.37 6.08
CA PHE A 84 -15.23 -7.56 4.67
C PHE A 84 -14.91 -9.02 4.36
N SER A 85 -14.91 -9.35 3.08
CA SER A 85 -14.43 -10.62 2.54
C SER A 85 -13.55 -10.41 1.31
N ILE A 86 -12.77 -11.43 0.97
CA ILE A 86 -12.03 -11.55 -0.28
C ILE A 86 -12.36 -12.94 -0.84
N HIS A 87 -12.86 -12.98 -2.07
CA HIS A 87 -13.33 -14.20 -2.72
C HIS A 87 -12.37 -14.61 -3.84
N GLU A 88 -12.07 -15.89 -3.94
CA GLU A 88 -11.20 -16.41 -5.01
C GLU A 88 -11.87 -16.23 -6.37
N GLU A 89 -13.19 -16.44 -6.43
CA GLU A 89 -14.03 -16.32 -7.63
C GLU A 89 -14.05 -14.91 -8.20
N ALA A 90 -13.95 -13.89 -7.34
CA ALA A 90 -13.87 -12.50 -7.76
C ALA A 90 -12.45 -12.10 -8.16
N GLY A 91 -11.43 -12.80 -7.65
CA GLY A 91 -10.02 -12.53 -7.86
C GLY A 91 -9.32 -12.01 -6.59
N PRO A 92 -8.04 -12.39 -6.38
CA PRO A 92 -7.34 -12.06 -5.15
C PRO A 92 -7.04 -10.55 -5.06
N GLY A 93 -7.11 -10.01 -3.84
CA GLY A 93 -6.84 -8.59 -3.58
C GLY A 93 -7.99 -7.66 -3.96
N LEU A 94 -9.19 -8.19 -4.24
CA LEU A 94 -10.41 -7.42 -4.50
C LEU A 94 -11.37 -7.55 -3.31
N VAL A 95 -11.42 -6.49 -2.50
CA VAL A 95 -12.12 -6.47 -1.22
C VAL A 95 -13.62 -6.24 -1.42
N HIS A 96 -14.43 -7.09 -0.82
CA HIS A 96 -15.87 -6.94 -0.75
C HIS A 96 -16.25 -6.41 0.63
N TRP A 97 -16.73 -5.17 0.69
CA TRP A 97 -17.09 -4.52 1.95
C TRP A 97 -18.50 -4.95 2.38
N HIS A 98 -18.62 -5.50 3.59
CA HIS A 98 -19.90 -5.90 4.18
C HIS A 98 -20.59 -4.69 4.83
N PRO A 99 -21.90 -4.73 5.16
CA PRO A 99 -22.63 -3.57 5.68
C PRO A 99 -21.95 -2.85 6.86
N LYS A 100 -21.36 -3.59 7.80
CA LYS A 100 -20.65 -3.02 8.94
C LYS A 100 -19.34 -2.35 8.53
N GLY A 101 -18.53 -3.01 7.71
CA GLY A 101 -17.29 -2.42 7.18
C GLY A 101 -17.55 -1.21 6.29
N SER A 102 -18.57 -1.28 5.44
CA SER A 102 -19.05 -0.16 4.62
C SER A 102 -19.51 1.02 5.47
N THR A 103 -20.10 0.78 6.64
CA THR A 103 -20.46 1.85 7.58
C THR A 103 -19.23 2.55 8.14
N ILE A 104 -18.22 1.79 8.57
CA ILE A 104 -16.94 2.35 9.05
C ILE A 104 -16.29 3.18 7.95
N ARG A 105 -16.17 2.61 6.75
CA ARG A 105 -15.62 3.27 5.57
C ARG A 105 -16.36 4.58 5.27
N ARG A 106 -17.70 4.55 5.22
CA ARG A 106 -18.51 5.75 4.97
C ARG A 106 -18.25 6.84 6.00
N VAL A 107 -18.16 6.50 7.30
CA VAL A 107 -17.87 7.49 8.36
C VAL A 107 -16.51 8.17 8.13
N ILE A 108 -15.49 7.41 7.73
CA ILE A 108 -14.16 7.94 7.41
C ILE A 108 -14.22 8.81 6.15
N GLU A 109 -14.89 8.36 5.09
CA GLU A 109 -15.04 9.10 3.83
C GLU A 109 -15.83 10.40 4.00
N ASP A 110 -16.90 10.39 4.81
CA ASP A 110 -17.70 11.57 5.16
C ASP A 110 -16.84 12.59 5.92
N PHE A 111 -16.12 12.15 6.95
CA PHE A 111 -15.18 13.00 7.68
C PHE A 111 -14.11 13.60 6.76
N TRP A 112 -13.51 12.77 5.90
CA TRP A 112 -12.50 13.23 4.94
C TRP A 112 -13.04 14.32 4.02
N LYS A 113 -14.23 14.13 3.45
CA LYS A 113 -14.88 15.12 2.56
C LYS A 113 -15.12 16.44 3.30
N ASP A 114 -15.67 16.37 4.51
CA ASP A 114 -15.98 17.56 5.32
C ASP A 114 -14.70 18.38 5.61
N GLU A 115 -13.60 17.71 5.94
CA GLU A 115 -12.32 18.37 6.23
C GLU A 115 -11.65 18.96 4.97
N HIS A 116 -11.85 18.34 3.81
CA HIS A 116 -11.37 18.85 2.53
C HIS A 116 -12.17 20.08 2.09
N PHE A 117 -13.51 20.07 2.24
CA PHE A 117 -14.34 21.24 1.95
C PHE A 117 -13.99 22.44 2.82
N LYS A 118 -13.73 22.23 4.12
CA LYS A 118 -13.28 23.29 5.03
C LYS A 118 -11.96 23.94 4.60
N ARG A 119 -11.13 23.23 3.84
CA ARG A 119 -9.82 23.67 3.35
C ARG A 119 -9.83 24.11 1.89
N GLY A 120 -11.02 24.25 1.29
CA GLY A 120 -11.16 24.76 -0.07
C GLY A 120 -10.71 23.78 -1.15
N TYR A 121 -10.89 22.48 -0.92
CA TYR A 121 -10.79 21.47 -1.98
C TYR A 121 -12.14 21.28 -2.67
N ASP A 122 -12.10 21.16 -3.98
CA ASP A 122 -13.25 20.82 -4.82
C ASP A 122 -13.25 19.31 -5.09
N LEU A 123 -14.37 18.67 -4.77
CA LEU A 123 -14.53 17.24 -5.01
C LEU A 123 -14.83 16.98 -6.49
N ILE A 124 -14.05 16.09 -7.10
CA ILE A 124 -14.22 15.66 -8.49
C ILE A 124 -14.36 14.14 -8.56
N TYR A 125 -14.79 13.65 -9.73
CA TYR A 125 -14.91 12.22 -10.02
C TYR A 125 -14.35 11.93 -11.41
N THR A 126 -13.43 10.97 -11.50
CA THR A 126 -12.79 10.61 -12.78
C THR A 126 -13.03 9.14 -13.13
N PRO A 127 -13.17 8.79 -14.43
CA PRO A 127 -13.40 7.41 -14.86
C PRO A 127 -12.31 6.42 -14.39
N HIS A 128 -12.67 5.14 -14.26
CA HIS A 128 -11.72 4.07 -13.88
C HIS A 128 -10.86 3.54 -15.02
N ILE A 129 -11.18 3.90 -16.26
CA ILE A 129 -10.51 3.42 -17.47
C ILE A 129 -10.20 4.60 -18.39
N GLY A 130 -9.07 4.56 -19.08
CA GLY A 130 -8.65 5.59 -20.03
C GLY A 130 -7.81 5.01 -21.15
N LYS A 131 -7.72 5.73 -22.27
CA LYS A 131 -6.91 5.31 -23.42
C LYS A 131 -5.45 5.13 -23.03
N LEU A 132 -4.78 4.12 -23.59
CA LEU A 132 -3.37 3.83 -23.34
C LEU A 132 -2.46 5.06 -23.55
N GLU A 133 -2.72 5.83 -24.62
CA GLU A 133 -1.94 7.03 -24.96
C GLU A 133 -1.91 8.09 -23.86
N LEU A 134 -2.95 8.13 -23.01
CA LEU A 134 -2.99 9.02 -21.86
C LEU A 134 -1.89 8.67 -20.85
N TRP A 135 -1.72 7.38 -20.60
CA TRP A 135 -0.73 6.84 -19.67
C TRP A 135 0.69 6.94 -20.22
N LYS A 136 0.87 6.75 -21.53
CA LYS A 136 2.15 7.02 -22.23
C LYS A 136 2.55 8.49 -22.12
N THR A 137 1.60 9.40 -22.40
CA THR A 137 1.85 10.85 -22.31
C THR A 137 2.29 11.28 -20.91
N SER A 138 1.68 10.67 -19.88
CA SER A 138 2.02 10.95 -18.49
C SER A 138 3.30 10.25 -17.99
N GLY A 139 3.92 9.38 -18.79
CA GLY A 139 5.07 8.55 -18.42
C GLY A 139 4.74 7.32 -17.56
N HIS A 140 3.50 7.18 -17.08
CA HIS A 140 3.10 6.07 -16.21
C HIS A 140 3.24 4.71 -16.90
N TRP A 141 2.98 4.66 -18.22
CA TRP A 141 3.13 3.43 -18.97
C TRP A 141 4.55 2.87 -18.90
N ASP A 142 5.57 3.73 -18.97
CA ASP A 142 6.96 3.29 -18.99
C ASP A 142 7.48 2.98 -17.58
N PHE A 143 7.18 3.84 -16.60
CA PHE A 143 7.70 3.68 -15.24
C PHE A 143 6.93 2.67 -14.38
N TYR A 144 5.63 2.49 -14.63
CA TYR A 144 4.77 1.65 -13.81
C TYR A 144 4.22 0.43 -14.56
N ARG A 145 4.79 0.07 -15.73
CA ARG A 145 4.25 -0.99 -16.59
C ARG A 145 3.93 -2.27 -15.84
N GLU A 146 4.90 -2.72 -15.03
CA GLU A 146 4.81 -3.98 -14.28
C GLU A 146 3.71 -3.97 -13.21
N SER A 147 3.28 -2.78 -12.77
CA SER A 147 2.22 -2.59 -11.77
C SER A 147 0.88 -2.19 -12.39
N MET A 148 0.78 -2.16 -13.72
CA MET A 148 -0.46 -1.85 -14.44
C MET A 148 -1.08 -3.12 -15.01
N TYR A 149 -2.41 -3.16 -15.04
CA TYR A 149 -3.12 -4.21 -15.77
C TYR A 149 -2.84 -4.12 -17.27
N ASP A 150 -3.01 -5.24 -17.96
CA ASP A 150 -2.86 -5.27 -19.42
C ASP A 150 -3.96 -4.44 -20.10
N PRO A 151 -3.64 -3.81 -21.25
CA PRO A 151 -4.64 -3.08 -22.00
C PRO A 151 -5.77 -3.99 -22.48
N ILE A 152 -6.98 -3.44 -22.48
CA ILE A 152 -8.18 -4.02 -23.05
C ILE A 152 -8.36 -3.39 -24.44
N ASP A 153 -8.41 -4.22 -25.48
CA ASP A 153 -8.78 -3.75 -26.83
C ASP A 153 -10.28 -3.45 -26.86
N VAL A 154 -10.62 -2.21 -27.22
CA VAL A 154 -11.98 -1.75 -27.44
C VAL A 154 -12.03 -1.09 -28.80
N GLU A 155 -12.56 -1.82 -29.78
CA GLU A 155 -12.72 -1.34 -31.17
C GLU A 155 -11.38 -0.91 -31.81
N GLY A 156 -10.31 -1.69 -31.57
CA GLY A 156 -8.97 -1.39 -32.09
C GLY A 156 -8.25 -0.26 -31.36
N GLN A 157 -8.78 0.19 -30.23
CA GLN A 157 -8.12 1.13 -29.32
C GLN A 157 -7.81 0.46 -27.99
N GLU A 158 -6.58 0.63 -27.52
CA GLU A 158 -6.15 0.10 -26.23
C GLU A 158 -6.58 1.01 -25.08
N TYR A 159 -7.26 0.43 -24.09
CA TYR A 159 -7.66 1.09 -22.85
C TYR A 159 -7.02 0.41 -21.66
N VAL A 160 -6.68 1.18 -20.63
CA VAL A 160 -6.08 0.66 -19.40
C VAL A 160 -6.87 1.17 -18.20
N ILE A 161 -7.10 0.26 -17.25
CA ILE A 161 -7.64 0.61 -15.94
C ILE A 161 -6.64 1.51 -15.19
N LYS A 162 -7.11 2.59 -14.56
CA LYS A 162 -6.25 3.58 -13.94
C LYS A 162 -5.44 3.01 -12.76
N PRO A 163 -4.09 3.15 -12.76
CA PRO A 163 -3.25 2.83 -11.59
C PRO A 163 -3.14 4.00 -10.60
N MET A 164 -3.50 5.22 -11.03
CA MET A 164 -3.43 6.50 -10.31
C MET A 164 -4.48 7.48 -10.86
N ASN A 165 -4.91 8.46 -10.06
CA ASN A 165 -5.96 9.41 -10.48
C ASN A 165 -5.42 10.68 -11.16
N CYS A 166 -4.13 10.99 -11.00
CA CYS A 166 -3.48 12.23 -11.46
C CYS A 166 -3.88 12.68 -12.86
N VAL A 167 -3.91 11.74 -13.83
CA VAL A 167 -4.15 12.10 -15.22
C VAL A 167 -5.60 12.56 -15.45
N GLY A 168 -6.56 11.99 -14.73
CA GLY A 168 -7.95 12.46 -14.76
C GLY A 168 -8.09 13.88 -14.21
N HIS A 169 -7.38 14.20 -13.12
CA HIS A 169 -7.38 15.52 -12.49
C HIS A 169 -6.78 16.57 -13.43
N ILE A 170 -5.70 16.23 -14.14
CA ILE A 170 -5.08 17.07 -15.17
C ILE A 170 -6.03 17.32 -16.35
N LEU A 171 -6.77 16.31 -16.80
CA LEU A 171 -7.76 16.49 -17.87
C LEU A 171 -8.86 17.48 -17.47
N ILE A 172 -9.34 17.42 -16.22
CA ILE A 172 -10.30 18.40 -15.68
C ILE A 172 -9.69 19.80 -15.61
N TYR A 173 -8.44 19.92 -15.15
CA TYR A 173 -7.72 21.21 -15.13
C TYR A 173 -7.68 21.83 -16.55
N LYS A 174 -7.39 21.02 -17.58
CA LYS A 174 -7.28 21.42 -19.00
C LYS A 174 -8.60 21.80 -19.69
N THR A 175 -9.75 21.60 -19.06
CA THR A 175 -11.06 21.88 -19.69
C THR A 175 -11.29 23.37 -19.99
N SER A 176 -10.56 24.27 -19.34
CA SER A 176 -10.65 25.71 -19.54
C SER A 176 -9.32 26.40 -19.33
N GLN A 177 -9.16 27.60 -19.91
CA GLN A 177 -8.03 28.47 -19.63
C GLN A 177 -8.13 28.99 -18.20
N ARG A 178 -7.02 28.98 -17.46
CA ARG A 178 -6.95 29.39 -16.06
C ARG A 178 -6.17 30.69 -15.90
N SER A 179 -6.75 31.64 -15.19
CA SER A 179 -6.07 32.85 -14.74
C SER A 179 -5.20 32.54 -13.53
N TYR A 180 -4.06 33.22 -13.42
CA TYR A 180 -3.19 33.12 -12.23
C TYR A 180 -3.92 33.46 -10.92
N ARG A 181 -5.02 34.23 -11.00
CA ARG A 181 -5.86 34.63 -9.86
C ARG A 181 -6.77 33.51 -9.34
N GLU A 182 -7.02 32.50 -10.15
CA GLU A 182 -7.80 31.31 -9.75
C GLU A 182 -6.95 30.30 -8.99
N LEU A 183 -5.62 30.44 -9.02
CA LEU A 183 -4.70 29.55 -8.32
C LEU A 183 -4.50 30.00 -6.86
N PRO A 184 -4.46 29.06 -5.89
CA PRO A 184 -4.37 27.61 -6.10
C PRO A 184 -5.74 26.94 -6.33
N LEU A 185 -5.77 25.97 -7.24
CA LEU A 185 -6.90 25.06 -7.43
C LEU A 185 -6.58 23.72 -6.76
N ARG A 186 -7.49 23.22 -5.92
CA ARG A 186 -7.29 21.99 -5.15
C ARG A 186 -8.38 20.99 -5.50
N TYR A 187 -8.04 19.97 -6.29
CA TYR A 187 -8.99 18.91 -6.62
C TYR A 187 -8.78 17.71 -5.71
N ALA A 188 -9.87 17.19 -5.15
CA ALA A 188 -9.87 16.03 -4.29
C ALA A 188 -10.78 14.94 -4.89
N GLU A 189 -10.39 13.68 -4.76
CA GLU A 189 -11.16 12.53 -5.21
C GLU A 189 -10.93 11.34 -4.27
N LEU A 190 -12.01 10.72 -3.79
CA LEU A 190 -11.95 9.35 -3.26
C LEU A 190 -11.81 8.38 -4.44
N GLY A 191 -10.62 8.38 -5.04
CA GLY A 191 -10.34 7.83 -6.35
C GLY A 191 -9.96 6.36 -6.30
N THR A 192 -10.81 5.50 -6.86
CA THR A 192 -10.54 4.06 -6.91
C THR A 192 -9.63 3.70 -8.07
N VAL A 193 -8.48 3.14 -7.74
CA VAL A 193 -7.42 2.73 -8.66
C VAL A 193 -7.17 1.24 -8.55
N TYR A 194 -6.51 0.70 -9.57
CA TYR A 194 -6.13 -0.71 -9.58
C TYR A 194 -4.68 -0.88 -9.96
N ARG A 195 -3.95 -1.66 -9.16
CA ARG A 195 -2.54 -1.99 -9.39
C ARG A 195 -2.38 -3.50 -9.49
N TYR A 196 -1.65 -3.92 -10.50
CA TYR A 196 -1.27 -5.31 -10.68
C TYR A 196 -0.19 -5.67 -9.65
N GLU A 197 -0.64 -6.14 -8.49
CA GLU A 197 0.21 -6.72 -7.47
C GLU A 197 0.26 -8.24 -7.65
N ARG A 198 1.45 -8.83 -7.55
CA ARG A 198 1.59 -10.30 -7.65
C ARG A 198 0.78 -10.98 -6.55
N SER A 199 0.16 -12.12 -6.86
CA SER A 199 -0.74 -12.80 -5.91
C SER A 199 -0.07 -13.13 -4.58
N GLY A 200 1.22 -13.50 -4.60
CA GLY A 200 2.00 -13.85 -3.41
C GLY A 200 2.33 -12.69 -2.47
N VAL A 201 2.12 -11.43 -2.89
CA VAL A 201 2.37 -10.25 -2.03
C VAL A 201 1.09 -9.65 -1.44
N LEU A 202 -0.08 -10.13 -1.85
CA LEU A 202 -1.36 -9.63 -1.36
C LEU A 202 -1.59 -10.01 0.11
N HIS A 203 -2.16 -9.08 0.88
CA HIS A 203 -2.32 -9.27 2.32
C HIS A 203 -3.51 -8.50 2.91
N GLY A 204 -4.65 -9.19 3.06
CA GLY A 204 -5.86 -8.61 3.66
C GLY A 204 -6.22 -7.27 3.00
N LEU A 205 -6.44 -6.23 3.80
CA LEU A 205 -6.62 -4.85 3.33
C LEU A 205 -5.30 -4.05 3.15
N SER A 206 -4.16 -4.53 3.64
CA SER A 206 -2.90 -3.77 3.66
C SER A 206 -2.20 -3.73 2.29
N ARG A 207 -2.38 -4.77 1.49
CA ARG A 207 -1.86 -4.85 0.11
C ARG A 207 -2.88 -5.55 -0.78
N VAL A 208 -3.53 -4.77 -1.63
CA VAL A 208 -4.69 -5.15 -2.45
C VAL A 208 -4.49 -4.70 -3.89
N ARG A 209 -5.25 -5.26 -4.82
CA ARG A 209 -5.20 -4.87 -6.23
C ARG A 209 -6.13 -3.72 -6.56
N GLY A 210 -7.27 -3.61 -5.88
CA GLY A 210 -8.21 -2.50 -6.03
C GLY A 210 -8.38 -1.76 -4.71
N PHE A 211 -8.18 -0.45 -4.72
CA PHE A 211 -8.30 0.38 -3.52
C PHE A 211 -8.71 1.81 -3.88
N THR A 212 -9.34 2.47 -2.92
CA THR A 212 -9.74 3.87 -3.02
C THR A 212 -8.73 4.71 -2.25
N GLN A 213 -8.06 5.61 -2.95
CA GLN A 213 -7.16 6.58 -2.34
C GLN A 213 -7.95 7.84 -1.97
N ASP A 214 -7.57 8.42 -0.85
CA ASP A 214 -7.90 9.77 -0.43
C ASP A 214 -7.05 10.79 -1.20
N ASP A 215 -7.20 10.80 -2.52
CA ASP A 215 -6.28 11.44 -3.44
C ASP A 215 -6.63 12.92 -3.66
N ALA A 216 -5.60 13.75 -3.87
CA ALA A 216 -5.79 15.15 -4.19
C ALA A 216 -4.62 15.70 -5.02
N HIS A 217 -4.95 16.60 -5.96
CA HIS A 217 -3.98 17.29 -6.79
C HIS A 217 -4.19 18.80 -6.71
N ILE A 218 -3.14 19.50 -6.27
CA ILE A 218 -3.12 20.95 -6.14
C ILE A 218 -2.36 21.54 -7.31
N PHE A 219 -3.03 22.39 -8.07
CA PHE A 219 -2.44 23.20 -9.12
C PHE A 219 -2.19 24.59 -8.53
N CYS A 220 -0.93 24.95 -8.33
CA CYS A 220 -0.54 26.22 -7.74
C CYS A 220 0.55 26.91 -8.57
N ARG A 221 0.75 28.20 -8.32
CA ARG A 221 1.93 28.90 -8.83
C ARG A 221 3.14 28.53 -7.99
N PHE A 222 4.33 28.69 -8.56
CA PHE A 222 5.57 28.38 -7.86
C PHE A 222 5.74 29.21 -6.57
N ASP A 223 5.27 30.46 -6.55
CA ASP A 223 5.30 31.33 -5.36
C ASP A 223 4.35 30.87 -4.22
N GLN A 224 3.42 29.96 -4.50
CA GLN A 224 2.45 29.42 -3.53
C GLN A 224 2.86 28.03 -3.02
N LEU A 225 3.93 27.43 -3.58
CA LEU A 225 4.26 26.03 -3.34
C LEU A 225 4.53 25.73 -1.86
N GLU A 226 5.28 26.60 -1.18
CA GLU A 226 5.64 26.42 0.23
C GLU A 226 4.40 26.43 1.14
N ASP A 227 3.51 27.40 0.93
CA ASP A 227 2.26 27.52 1.68
C ASP A 227 1.34 26.31 1.46
N GLU A 228 1.24 25.83 0.21
CA GLU A 228 0.42 24.65 -0.10
C GLU A 228 1.00 23.37 0.51
N VAL A 229 2.32 23.18 0.47
CA VAL A 229 2.99 22.03 1.09
C VAL A 229 2.80 22.04 2.61
N ALA A 230 2.96 23.21 3.24
CA ALA A 230 2.71 23.36 4.67
C ALA A 230 1.24 23.05 5.01
N GLY A 231 0.28 23.55 4.23
CA GLY A 231 -1.14 23.28 4.41
C GLY A 231 -1.50 21.79 4.27
N VAL A 232 -0.89 21.07 3.33
CA VAL A 232 -1.07 19.61 3.19
C VAL A 232 -0.47 18.87 4.40
N LEU A 233 0.70 19.28 4.89
CA LEU A 233 1.30 18.67 6.06
C LEU A 233 0.43 18.87 7.31
N ASP A 234 -0.10 20.08 7.52
CA ASP A 234 -1.01 20.38 8.61
C ASP A 234 -2.28 19.53 8.54
N LEU A 235 -2.84 19.34 7.34
CA LEU A 235 -3.98 18.44 7.13
C LEU A 235 -3.63 16.99 7.43
N ALA A 236 -2.47 16.50 6.98
CA ALA A 236 -2.03 15.13 7.25
C ALA A 236 -1.83 14.87 8.75
N LEU A 237 -1.18 15.80 9.46
CA LEU A 237 -1.00 15.72 10.91
C LEU A 237 -2.33 15.76 11.65
N PHE A 238 -3.23 16.66 11.25
CA PHE A 238 -4.58 16.74 11.82
C PHE A 238 -5.35 15.42 11.65
N MET A 239 -5.25 14.76 10.49
CA MET A 239 -5.88 13.46 10.25
C MET A 239 -5.28 12.39 11.18
N VAL A 240 -3.95 12.27 11.20
CA VAL A 240 -3.22 11.29 12.03
C VAL A 240 -3.58 11.44 13.52
N ASP A 241 -3.59 12.68 14.03
CA ASP A 241 -3.94 12.98 15.41
C ASP A 241 -5.42 12.69 15.71
N THR A 242 -6.33 13.01 14.79
CA THR A 242 -7.77 12.76 14.97
C THR A 242 -8.08 11.27 15.07
N PHE A 243 -7.36 10.43 14.33
CA PHE A 243 -7.49 8.96 14.42
C PHE A 243 -6.69 8.34 15.58
N GLY A 244 -6.02 9.16 16.39
CA GLY A 244 -5.31 8.72 17.60
C GLY A 244 -3.99 8.01 17.33
N PHE A 245 -3.37 8.23 16.17
CA PHE A 245 -2.08 7.64 15.83
C PHE A 245 -0.93 8.47 16.40
N SER A 246 -0.41 8.10 17.56
CA SER A 246 0.68 8.83 18.23
C SER A 246 2.09 8.46 17.75
N ASN A 247 2.25 7.32 17.07
CA ASN A 247 3.55 6.74 16.75
C ASN A 247 3.73 6.64 15.23
N TYR A 248 4.37 7.65 14.64
CA TYR A 248 4.70 7.69 13.22
C TYR A 248 6.07 8.33 12.99
N SER A 249 6.62 8.12 11.79
CA SER A 249 7.87 8.71 11.33
C SER A 249 7.63 9.41 9.99
N ILE A 250 8.26 10.56 9.79
CA ILE A 250 8.20 11.31 8.53
C ILE A 250 9.52 11.11 7.78
N TYR A 251 9.44 10.79 6.50
CA TYR A 251 10.59 10.60 5.61
C TYR A 251 10.42 11.48 4.36
N LEU A 252 11.53 11.98 3.84
CA LEU A 252 11.59 12.64 2.53
C LEU A 252 12.32 11.69 1.56
N SER A 253 11.69 11.39 0.42
CA SER A 253 12.18 10.45 -0.60
C SER A 253 12.44 11.14 -1.92
#